data_AF-A0A951AQV3-F1
#
_entry.id   AF-A0A951AQV3-F1
#
_cell.length_a   1.000
_cell.length_b   1.000
_cell.length_c   1.000
_cell.angle_alpha   90.00
_cell.angle_beta   90.00
_cell.angle_gamma   90.00
#
_symmetry.space_group_name_H-M   'P 1'
#
loop_
_entity.id
_entity.type
_entity.pdbx_description
1 polymer ?
#
loop_
_entity_poly.entity_id
_entity_poly.type
_entity_poly.pdbx_seq_one_letter_code
_entity_poly.pdbx_strand_id
1 'polypeptide(L)'
;MAIGTIEFKCIRINLKKNSAFAPDESQIDSLIEFDLRIGSERFRNLSAEVRQPNGTDFQSESLQVGTVLGYDGLWNDEEFREYCVRYYRDVIGSCGVGPTIKQGQRKLVERVAIRLYRREVINLSVELSSSR
;
A
#
# COMPACT_ATOMS: atom_id res chain seq x y z
N MET A 1 0.31 -3.87 -25.32
CA MET A 1 0.13 -3.35 -23.96
C MET A 1 -0.28 -4.50 -23.06
N ALA A 2 0.59 -4.92 -22.14
CA ALA A 2 0.24 -5.91 -21.14
C ALA A 2 -0.61 -5.24 -20.05
N ILE A 3 -1.74 -5.86 -19.70
CA ILE A 3 -2.69 -5.34 -18.72
C ILE A 3 -2.84 -6.36 -17.60
N GLY A 4 -2.82 -5.87 -16.37
CA GLY A 4 -3.07 -6.65 -15.16
C GLY A 4 -4.36 -6.26 -14.46
N THR A 5 -4.82 -7.10 -13.55
CA THR A 5 -5.85 -6.75 -12.57
C THR A 5 -5.28 -6.89 -11.17
N ILE A 6 -5.34 -5.81 -10.38
CA ILE A 6 -5.02 -5.81 -8.96
C ILE A 6 -6.30 -6.10 -8.18
N GLU A 7 -6.25 -7.05 -7.26
CA GLU A 7 -7.31 -7.32 -6.29
C GLU A 7 -6.82 -6.95 -4.88
N PHE A 8 -7.12 -5.74 -4.43
CA PHE A 8 -6.84 -5.33 -3.05
C PHE A 8 -7.70 -6.12 -2.07
N LYS A 9 -7.09 -6.56 -0.97
CA LYS A 9 -7.73 -7.41 0.04
C LYS A 9 -7.92 -6.70 1.37
N CYS A 10 -6.82 -6.17 1.90
CA CYS A 10 -6.83 -5.55 3.22
C CYS A 10 -5.64 -4.62 3.43
N ILE A 11 -5.72 -3.83 4.50
CA ILE A 11 -4.62 -3.02 5.01
C ILE A 11 -4.34 -3.46 6.43
N ARG A 12 -3.06 -3.74 6.72
CA ARG A 12 -2.56 -4.01 8.06
C ARG A 12 -1.73 -2.83 8.51
N ILE A 13 -2.05 -2.27 9.68
CA ILE A 13 -1.39 -1.06 10.20
C ILE A 13 -0.33 -1.46 11.23
N ASN A 14 0.72 -0.65 11.35
CA ASN A 14 1.77 -0.73 12.39
C ASN A 14 2.64 -1.99 12.29
N LEU A 15 3.07 -2.35 11.08
CA LEU A 15 3.93 -3.50 10.82
C LEU A 15 5.41 -3.11 10.82
N LYS A 16 6.03 -3.00 12.00
CA LYS A 16 7.47 -2.68 12.11
C LYS A 16 8.42 -3.86 11.86
N LYS A 17 7.96 -5.11 12.05
CA LYS A 17 8.89 -6.26 12.06
C LYS A 17 9.36 -6.69 10.66
N ASN A 18 8.63 -6.28 9.61
CA ASN A 18 8.88 -6.70 8.23
C ASN A 18 8.89 -5.52 7.24
N SER A 19 9.05 -4.26 7.71
CA SER A 19 9.10 -3.11 6.82
C SER A 19 10.48 -2.94 6.20
N ALA A 20 10.53 -2.66 4.91
CA ALA A 20 11.73 -2.25 4.18
C ALA A 20 12.16 -0.82 4.53
N PHE A 21 11.26 -0.02 5.11
CA PHE A 21 11.60 1.30 5.58
C PHE A 21 12.39 1.26 6.91
N ALA A 22 13.30 2.21 7.08
CA ALA A 22 14.01 2.38 8.35
C ALA A 22 13.01 2.63 9.50
N PRO A 23 13.17 2.00 10.67
CA PRO A 23 12.28 2.20 11.80
C PRO A 23 12.26 3.67 12.22
N ASP A 24 11.08 4.29 12.16
CA ASP A 24 10.86 5.68 12.58
C ASP A 24 9.66 5.75 13.52
N GLU A 25 9.80 6.53 14.58
CA GLU A 25 8.78 6.72 15.61
C GLU A 25 7.73 7.77 15.22
N SER A 26 8.14 8.71 14.36
CA SER A 26 7.30 9.76 13.78
C SER A 26 6.40 9.24 12.66
N GLN A 27 6.54 7.97 12.28
CA GLN A 27 5.87 7.35 11.15
C GLN A 27 5.04 6.13 11.58
N ILE A 28 4.00 5.86 10.81
CA ILE A 28 3.19 4.65 10.87
C ILE A 28 3.38 3.90 9.55
N ASP A 29 3.90 2.69 9.65
CA ASP A 29 4.08 1.78 8.52
C ASP A 29 2.91 0.82 8.43
N SER A 30 2.29 0.74 7.26
CA SER A 30 1.19 -0.14 6.94
C SER A 30 1.55 -1.04 5.76
N LEU A 31 0.86 -2.16 5.62
CA LEU A 31 0.99 -3.08 4.49
C LEU A 31 -0.36 -3.25 3.82
N ILE A 32 -0.41 -2.95 2.52
CA ILE A 32 -1.53 -3.26 1.65
C ILE A 32 -1.31 -4.67 1.11
N GLU A 33 -2.27 -5.57 1.31
CA GLU A 33 -2.25 -6.91 0.71
C GLU A 33 -3.14 -6.97 -0.54
N PHE A 34 -2.62 -7.58 -1.61
CA PHE A 34 -3.34 -7.72 -2.87
C PHE A 34 -2.94 -8.99 -3.64
N ASP A 35 -3.74 -9.33 -4.65
CA ASP A 35 -3.35 -10.29 -5.71
C ASP A 35 -3.20 -9.56 -7.04
N LEU A 36 -2.36 -10.09 -7.92
CA LEU A 36 -2.21 -9.62 -9.30
C LEU A 36 -2.58 -10.74 -10.26
N ARG A 37 -3.39 -10.42 -11.27
CA ARG A 37 -3.73 -11.33 -12.36
C ARG A 37 -3.26 -10.77 -13.70
N ILE A 38 -2.56 -11.59 -14.48
CA ILE A 38 -2.05 -11.24 -15.82
C ILE A 38 -2.46 -12.36 -16.77
N GLY A 39 -3.43 -12.11 -17.65
CA GLY A 39 -4.02 -13.18 -18.47
C GLY A 39 -4.55 -14.33 -17.60
N SER A 40 -4.00 -15.53 -17.78
CA SER A 40 -4.32 -16.73 -17.00
C SER A 40 -3.51 -16.88 -15.72
N GLU A 41 -2.43 -16.11 -15.56
CA GLU A 41 -1.54 -16.20 -14.41
C GLU A 41 -2.08 -15.39 -13.23
N ARG A 42 -1.93 -15.94 -12.02
CA ARG A 42 -2.35 -15.29 -10.78
C ARG A 42 -1.23 -15.35 -9.75
N PHE A 43 -0.73 -14.18 -9.39
CA PHE A 43 0.24 -13.94 -8.34
C PHE A 43 -0.52 -13.60 -7.07
N ARG A 44 -0.28 -14.36 -6.00
CA ARG A 44 -1.07 -14.27 -4.77
C ARG A 44 -0.26 -13.75 -3.61
N ASN A 45 -0.95 -13.10 -2.67
CA ASN A 45 -0.40 -12.62 -1.41
C ASN A 45 0.77 -11.66 -1.63
N LEU A 46 0.63 -10.80 -2.64
CA LEU A 46 1.53 -9.69 -2.87
C LEU A 46 1.25 -8.60 -1.83
N SER A 47 2.24 -7.76 -1.61
CA SER A 47 2.06 -6.65 -0.69
C SER A 47 2.85 -5.42 -1.08
N ALA A 48 2.37 -4.26 -0.66
CA ALA A 48 3.10 -3.00 -0.76
C ALA A 48 3.05 -2.25 0.56
N GLU A 49 4.17 -1.67 0.94
CA GLU A 49 4.27 -0.86 2.15
C GLU A 49 3.76 0.55 1.91
N VAL A 50 3.08 1.11 2.91
CA VAL A 50 2.62 2.50 2.91
C VAL A 50 3.01 3.13 4.23
N ARG A 51 3.73 4.25 4.16
CA ARG A 51 4.18 5.03 5.30
C ARG A 51 3.48 6.39 5.34
N GLN A 52 3.10 6.80 6.54
CA GLN A 52 2.50 8.10 6.80
C GLN A 52 3.01 8.69 8.12
N PRO A 53 2.94 10.02 8.32
CA PRO A 53 3.23 10.63 9.61
C PRO A 53 2.28 10.13 10.72
N ASN A 54 2.81 9.98 11.93
CA ASN A 54 2.08 9.51 13.11
C ASN A 54 1.25 10.65 13.72
N GLY A 55 -0.03 10.38 14.01
CA GLY A 55 -0.92 11.33 14.67
C GLY A 55 -1.49 12.43 13.76
N THR A 56 -1.42 12.25 12.44
CA THR A 56 -1.92 13.22 11.46
C THR A 56 -3.19 12.74 10.77
N ASP A 57 -3.77 13.59 9.92
CA ASP A 57 -4.97 13.27 9.15
C ASP A 57 -4.64 12.26 8.04
N PHE A 58 -5.36 11.14 8.02
CA PHE A 58 -5.20 10.08 7.03
C PHE A 58 -5.67 10.47 5.63
N GLN A 59 -6.54 11.48 5.50
CA GLN A 59 -7.11 11.89 4.22
C GLN A 59 -6.22 12.86 3.44
N SER A 60 -5.55 13.78 4.12
CA SER A 60 -4.85 14.89 3.48
C SER A 60 -3.34 14.72 3.42
N GLU A 61 -2.76 13.95 4.33
CA GLU A 61 -1.31 13.89 4.46
C GLU A 61 -0.64 13.12 3.33
N SER A 62 0.66 13.41 3.18
CA SER A 62 1.52 12.73 2.21
C SER A 62 1.72 11.28 2.63
N LEU A 63 1.45 10.37 1.68
CA LEU A 63 1.68 8.94 1.84
C LEU A 63 2.88 8.53 0.99
N GLN A 64 3.82 7.81 1.60
CA GLN A 64 4.92 7.18 0.89
C GLN A 64 4.57 5.72 0.62
N VAL A 65 4.36 5.38 -0.65
CA VAL A 65 4.16 3.99 -1.09
C VAL A 65 5.52 3.40 -1.46
N GLY A 66 5.87 2.29 -0.83
CA GLY A 66 7.06 1.49 -1.11
C GLY A 66 6.90 0.62 -2.35
N THR A 67 7.91 -0.20 -2.62
CA THR A 67 7.91 -1.16 -3.73
C THR A 67 6.96 -2.32 -3.46
N VAL A 68 6.48 -2.95 -4.55
CA VAL A 68 5.77 -4.23 -4.46
C VAL A 68 6.72 -5.32 -3.97
N LEU A 69 6.23 -6.16 -3.06
CA LEU A 69 6.92 -7.32 -2.54
C LEU A 69 6.25 -8.60 -3.07
N GLY A 70 7.08 -9.55 -3.55
CA GLY A 70 6.63 -10.84 -4.06
C GLY A 70 6.31 -10.89 -5.56
N TYR A 71 6.56 -9.80 -6.29
CA TYR A 71 6.42 -9.74 -7.75
C TYR A 71 7.58 -8.95 -8.36
N ASP A 72 8.36 -9.60 -9.21
CA ASP A 72 9.55 -9.02 -9.86
C ASP A 72 9.31 -8.67 -11.34
N GLY A 73 8.06 -8.75 -11.81
CA GLY A 73 7.71 -8.45 -13.19
C GLY A 73 7.52 -6.95 -13.46
N LEU A 74 7.32 -6.60 -14.73
CA LEU A 74 7.09 -5.23 -15.16
C LEU A 74 5.75 -4.69 -14.64
N TRP A 75 5.74 -3.40 -14.36
CA TRP A 75 4.64 -2.74 -13.68
C TRP A 75 4.75 -1.22 -13.81
N ASN A 76 3.61 -0.54 -13.84
CA ASN A 76 3.55 0.92 -13.79
C ASN A 76 3.54 1.41 -12.33
N ASP A 77 4.72 1.81 -11.83
CA ASP A 77 4.90 2.25 -10.44
C ASP A 77 4.08 3.48 -10.06
N GLU A 78 3.90 4.41 -11.01
CA GLU A 78 3.15 5.65 -10.77
C GLU A 78 1.66 5.36 -10.62
N GLU A 79 1.07 4.66 -11.59
CA GLU A 79 -0.34 4.26 -11.57
C GLU A 79 -0.67 3.41 -10.34
N PHE A 80 0.22 2.49 -9.97
CA PHE A 80 0.02 1.73 -8.75
C PHE A 80 0.08 2.56 -7.48
N ARG A 81 1.04 3.48 -7.39
CA ARG A 81 1.16 4.36 -6.24
C ARG A 81 -0.15 5.12 -6.04
N GLU A 82 -0.74 5.64 -7.11
CA GLU A 82 -2.06 6.29 -7.07
C GLU A 82 -3.16 5.35 -6.56
N TYR A 83 -3.21 4.11 -7.06
CA TYR A 83 -4.18 3.11 -6.61
C TYR A 83 -4.01 2.75 -5.13
N CYS A 84 -2.77 2.58 -4.67
CA CYS A 84 -2.46 2.35 -3.26
C CYS A 84 -2.90 3.52 -2.39
N VAL A 85 -2.59 4.76 -2.77
CA VAL A 85 -3.00 5.97 -2.03
C VAL A 85 -4.51 6.07 -1.95
N ARG A 86 -5.20 5.90 -3.08
CA ARG A 86 -6.68 5.96 -3.14
C ARG A 86 -7.30 4.86 -2.27
N TYR A 87 -6.85 3.63 -2.43
CA TYR A 87 -7.31 2.50 -1.62
C TYR A 87 -7.04 2.72 -0.12
N TYR A 88 -5.85 3.22 0.23
CA TYR A 88 -5.50 3.53 1.62
C TYR A 88 -6.44 4.57 2.23
N ARG A 89 -6.68 5.67 1.53
CA ARG A 89 -7.55 6.75 2.01
C ARG A 89 -9.02 6.32 2.11
N ASP A 90 -9.49 5.49 1.20
CA ASP A 90 -10.87 5.00 1.27
C ASP A 90 -11.08 4.05 2.46
N VAL A 91 -10.09 3.20 2.74
CA VAL A 91 -10.16 2.20 3.81
C VAL A 91 -9.85 2.78 5.18
N ILE A 92 -8.80 3.60 5.28
CA ILE A 92 -8.26 4.14 6.53
C ILE A 92 -8.74 5.57 6.75
N GLY A 93 -8.71 6.40 5.72
CA GLY A 93 -9.10 7.79 5.85
C GLY A 93 -10.59 7.98 6.18
N SER A 94 -11.46 7.02 5.86
CA SER A 94 -12.85 7.03 6.33
C SER A 94 -12.98 6.90 7.85
N CYS A 95 -11.90 6.49 8.54
CA CYS A 95 -11.84 6.41 10.00
C CYS A 95 -11.40 7.73 10.68
N GLY A 96 -11.04 8.77 9.92
CA GLY A 96 -10.66 10.10 10.44
C GLY A 96 -9.17 10.26 10.77
N VAL A 97 -8.86 10.92 11.89
CA VAL A 97 -7.47 11.20 12.33
C VAL A 97 -6.81 9.93 12.87
N GLY A 98 -5.55 9.72 12.51
CA GLY A 98 -4.80 8.57 13.00
C GLY A 98 -4.55 8.57 14.50
N PRO A 99 -4.65 7.41 15.16
CA PRO A 99 -4.32 7.33 16.58
C PRO A 99 -2.86 7.75 16.78
N THR A 100 -2.62 8.70 17.67
CA THR A 100 -1.26 9.03 18.10
C THR A 100 -0.69 7.84 18.87
N ILE A 101 0.20 7.07 18.25
CA ILE A 101 0.83 5.94 18.91
C ILE A 101 2.01 6.45 19.73
N LYS A 102 1.82 6.61 21.05
CA LYS A 102 2.87 7.04 21.99
C LYS A 102 3.92 5.94 22.22
N GLN A 103 5.12 6.35 22.64
CA GLN A 103 6.20 5.45 23.02
C GLN A 103 5.71 4.44 24.08
N GLY A 104 5.89 3.14 23.82
CA GLY A 104 5.41 2.05 24.68
C GLY A 104 4.00 1.51 24.39
N GLN A 105 3.14 2.26 23.70
CA GLN A 105 1.79 1.81 23.30
C GLN A 105 1.75 1.07 21.95
N ARG A 106 2.91 0.93 21.29
CA ARG A 106 3.03 0.29 19.96
C ARG A 106 2.59 -1.18 19.89
N LYS A 107 2.50 -1.87 21.03
CA LYS A 107 2.04 -3.28 21.08
C LYS A 107 0.52 -3.44 20.94
N LEU A 108 -0.27 -2.37 21.05
CA LEU A 108 -1.74 -2.44 21.08
C LEU A 108 -2.41 -2.42 19.70
N VAL A 109 -1.70 -2.03 18.63
CA VAL A 109 -2.27 -1.95 17.26
C VAL A 109 -1.60 -2.96 16.32
N GLU A 110 -1.01 -4.03 16.87
CA GLU A 110 -0.73 -5.20 16.05
C GLU A 110 -2.08 -5.86 15.73
N ARG A 111 -2.48 -5.86 14.45
CA ARG A 111 -3.58 -6.66 13.86
C ARG A 111 -4.95 -5.98 13.70
N VAL A 112 -5.00 -4.69 13.37
CA VAL A 112 -6.20 -4.22 12.64
C VAL A 112 -5.98 -4.49 11.16
N ALA A 113 -6.64 -5.53 10.65
CA ALA A 113 -6.76 -5.79 9.23
C ALA A 113 -8.10 -5.22 8.77
N ILE A 114 -8.07 -4.05 8.13
CA ILE A 114 -9.29 -3.47 7.56
C ILE A 114 -9.44 -4.03 6.15
N ARG A 115 -10.55 -4.72 5.91
CA ARG A 115 -10.83 -5.42 4.64
C ARG A 115 -11.79 -4.60 3.80
N LEU A 116 -11.36 -4.24 2.60
CA LEU A 116 -12.21 -3.71 1.56
C LEU A 116 -11.75 -4.34 0.25
N TYR A 117 -12.57 -5.19 -0.36
CA TYR A 117 -12.19 -5.79 -1.63
C TYR A 117 -12.40 -4.76 -2.74
N ARG A 118 -11.31 -4.44 -3.46
CA ARG A 118 -11.33 -3.53 -4.60
C ARG A 118 -10.54 -4.13 -5.76
N ARG A 119 -11.05 -3.92 -6.97
CA ARG A 119 -10.36 -4.31 -8.20
C ARG A 119 -9.97 -3.08 -9.00
N GLU A 120 -8.73 -3.04 -9.45
CA GLU A 120 -8.21 -2.02 -10.35
C GLU A 120 -7.55 -2.70 -11.54
N VAL A 121 -7.67 -2.08 -12.72
CA VAL A 121 -6.95 -2.51 -13.92
C VAL A 121 -5.67 -1.68 -13.98
N ILE A 122 -4.53 -2.34 -14.17
CA ILE A 122 -3.22 -1.66 -14.21
C ILE A 122 -2.51 -1.94 -15.53
N ASN A 123 -1.81 -0.93 -16.04
CA ASN A 123 -0.87 -1.12 -17.14
C ASN A 123 0.43 -1.75 -16.62
N LEU A 124 0.86 -2.83 -17.26
CA LEU A 124 2.12 -3.51 -16.95
C LEU A 124 3.22 -3.17 -17.95
N SER A 125 2.90 -2.35 -18.95
CA SER A 125 3.84 -1.87 -19.95
C SER A 125 4.42 -0.56 -19.44
N VAL A 126 5.73 -0.52 -19.20
CA VAL A 126 6.45 0.74 -19.11
C VAL A 126 6.59 1.23 -20.55
N GLU A 127 5.74 2.15 -21.00
CA GLU A 127 6.13 2.94 -22.16
C GLU A 127 7.35 3.73 -21.73
N LEU A 128 8.52 3.31 -22.20
CA LEU A 128 9.69 4.17 -22.24
C LEU A 128 9.25 5.38 -23.06
N SER A 129 8.87 6.46 -22.38
CA SER A 129 8.81 7.78 -22.97
C SER A 129 10.21 8.03 -23.52
N SER A 130 10.37 7.74 -24.82
CA SER A 130 11.55 8.11 -25.58
C SER A 130 11.52 9.62 -25.66
N SER A 131 12.14 10.26 -24.68
CA SER A 131 12.48 11.67 -24.74
C SER A 131 13.42 11.85 -25.93
N ARG A 132 12.90 12.38 -27.04
CA ARG A 132 13.68 13.02 -28.09
C ARG A 132 13.99 14.45 -27.68
#